data_AF-A0ABC8E200-F1
#
_entry.id   AF-A0ABC8E200-F1
#
_cell.length_a   1.000
_cell.length_b   1.000
_cell.length_c   1.000
_cell.angle_alpha   90.00
_cell.angle_beta   90.00
_cell.angle_gamma   90.00
#
_symmetry.space_group_name_H-M   'P 1'
#
loop_
_entity.id
_entity.type
_entity.pdbx_description
1 polymer ?
#
loop_
_entity_poly.entity_id
_entity_poly.type
_entity_poly.pdbx_seq_one_letter_code
_entity_poly.pdbx_strand_id
1 'polypeptide(L)'
;MLFIDASREFKAGKNQNQLSEENIEKIVKTYRNGDNVEKYAYLASLKEIQDNDYNLNIPRYVDTFEEEDEIDLLAVRAEREQLKAELAKLETEMAGYLKELGYGS
;
A
#
# COMPACT_ATOMS: atom_id res chain seq x y z
N MET A 1 -19.90 -5.82 18.77
CA MET A 1 -18.48 -6.20 18.80
C MET A 1 -17.70 -5.14 18.05
N LEU A 2 -16.62 -4.63 18.63
CA LEU A 2 -15.81 -3.59 17.99
C LEU A 2 -14.69 -4.24 17.17
N PHE A 3 -14.65 -3.93 15.89
CA PHE A 3 -13.54 -4.26 14.99
C PHE A 3 -12.64 -3.05 14.87
N ILE A 4 -11.32 -3.25 14.98
CA ILE A 4 -10.31 -2.20 14.81
C ILE A 4 -9.26 -2.72 13.84
N ASP A 5 -9.07 -2.01 12.73
CA ASP A 5 -7.99 -2.27 11.78
C ASP A 5 -6.71 -1.54 12.21
N ALA A 6 -5.91 -2.21 13.04
CA ALA A 6 -4.59 -1.74 13.43
C ALA A 6 -3.48 -2.23 12.49
N SER A 7 -3.81 -2.71 11.29
CA SER A 7 -2.83 -3.29 10.36
C SER A 7 -1.73 -2.32 9.96
N ARG A 8 -1.97 -0.99 9.99
CA ARG A 8 -0.96 0.05 9.72
C ARG A 8 -0.28 0.61 10.97
N GLU A 9 -0.74 0.22 12.16
CA GLU A 9 -0.31 0.79 13.44
C GLU A 9 0.89 0.05 14.03
N PHE A 10 2.00 -0.03 13.29
CA PHE A 10 3.21 -0.68 13.77
C PHE A 10 4.48 -0.03 13.21
N LYS A 11 5.58 -0.18 13.93
CA LYS A 11 6.93 0.07 13.42
C LYS A 11 7.45 -1.22 12.81
N ALA A 12 7.73 -1.20 11.51
CA ALA A 12 8.25 -2.35 10.80
C ALA A 12 9.62 -2.74 11.38
N GLY A 13 9.76 -4.00 11.76
CA GLY A 13 11.02 -4.56 12.23
C GLY A 13 11.48 -5.72 11.35
N LYS A 14 12.73 -6.16 11.53
CA LYS A 14 13.34 -7.17 10.64
C LYS A 14 12.67 -8.56 10.74
N ASN A 15 12.35 -9.00 11.96
CA ASN A 15 11.74 -10.31 12.21
C ASN A 15 10.32 -10.20 12.78
N GLN A 16 10.00 -9.07 13.40
CA GLN A 16 8.73 -8.80 14.07
C GLN A 16 8.44 -7.31 13.99
N ASN A 17 7.16 -6.98 13.85
CA ASN A 17 6.66 -5.63 13.97
C ASN A 17 6.57 -5.23 15.44
N GLN A 18 6.80 -3.96 15.74
CA GLN A 18 6.72 -3.43 17.10
C GLN A 18 5.62 -2.38 17.20
N LEU A 19 4.82 -2.44 18.26
CA LEU A 19 3.89 -1.36 18.58
C LEU A 19 4.65 -0.27 19.33
N SER A 20 4.65 0.96 18.81
CA SER A 20 5.11 2.11 19.57
C SER A 20 4.09 2.49 20.65
N GLU A 21 4.50 3.30 21.62
CA GLU A 21 3.59 3.86 22.62
C GLU A 21 2.42 4.61 21.96
N GLU A 22 2.70 5.38 20.91
CA GLU A 22 1.68 6.11 20.13
C GLU A 22 0.64 5.17 19.50
N ASN A 23 1.09 4.05 18.90
CA ASN A 23 0.19 3.07 18.29
C ASN A 23 -0.70 2.42 19.35
N ILE A 24 -0.11 2.04 20.48
CA ILE A 24 -0.86 1.45 21.61
C ILE A 24 -1.89 2.45 22.12
N GLU A 25 -1.50 3.71 22.32
CA GLU A 25 -2.40 4.75 22.80
C GLU A 25 -3.60 4.93 21.86
N LYS A 26 -3.37 5.00 20.55
CA LYS A 26 -4.42 5.12 19.53
C LYS A 26 -5.39 3.94 19.56
N ILE A 27 -4.87 2.71 19.58
CA ILE A 27 -5.68 1.49 19.61
C ILE A 27 -6.52 1.44 20.89
N VAL A 28 -5.89 1.67 22.05
CA VAL A 28 -6.57 1.62 23.36
C VAL A 28 -7.61 2.72 23.48
N LYS A 29 -7.31 3.94 23.02
CA LYS A 29 -8.25 5.06 23.01
C LYS A 29 -9.49 4.73 22.18
N THR A 30 -9.29 4.16 20.99
CA THR A 30 -10.39 3.75 20.09
C THR A 30 -11.25 2.68 20.74
N TYR A 31 -10.62 1.67 21.36
CA TYR A 31 -11.34 0.64 22.11
C TYR A 31 -12.16 1.22 23.28
N ARG A 32 -11.60 2.16 24.04
CA ARG A 32 -12.28 2.79 25.20
C ARG A 32 -13.44 3.68 24.80
N ASN A 33 -13.32 4.40 23.68
CA ASN A 33 -14.40 5.23 23.17
C ASN A 33 -15.57 4.35 22.69
N GLY A 34 -15.26 3.23 22.03
CA GLY A 34 -16.29 2.29 21.56
C GLY A 34 -17.09 2.80 20.36
N ASP A 35 -16.61 3.85 19.71
CA ASP A 35 -17.27 4.50 18.57
C ASP A 35 -16.69 4.03 17.22
N ASN A 36 -17.47 4.24 16.16
CA ASN A 36 -17.02 4.05 14.79
C ASN A 36 -15.97 5.11 14.41
N VAL A 37 -14.92 4.68 13.71
CA VAL A 37 -13.90 5.56 13.15
C VAL A 37 -13.75 5.22 11.68
N GLU A 38 -13.91 6.21 10.81
CA GLU A 38 -13.83 6.05 9.36
C GLU A 38 -12.52 5.34 8.95
N LYS A 39 -12.65 4.30 8.11
CA LYS A 39 -11.56 3.44 7.61
C LYS A 39 -10.68 2.80 8.71
N TYR A 40 -11.11 2.79 9.98
CA TYR A 40 -10.28 2.30 11.09
C TYR A 40 -11.03 1.43 12.10
N ALA A 41 -12.24 1.78 12.51
CA ALA A 41 -12.98 1.02 13.51
C ALA A 41 -14.49 0.98 13.23
N TYR A 42 -15.11 -0.17 13.51
CA TYR A 42 -16.53 -0.38 13.29
C TYR A 42 -17.14 -1.22 14.41
N LEU A 43 -18.21 -0.71 15.02
CA LEU A 43 -19.00 -1.38 16.04
C LEU A 43 -20.13 -2.16 15.37
N ALA A 44 -19.88 -3.43 15.07
CA ALA A 44 -20.87 -4.32 14.50
C ALA A 44 -21.86 -4.82 15.55
N SER A 45 -23.13 -4.88 15.19
CA SER A 45 -24.17 -5.55 15.95
C SER A 45 -24.02 -7.08 15.89
N LEU A 46 -24.63 -7.79 16.84
CA LEU A 46 -24.67 -9.25 16.80
C LEU A 46 -25.42 -9.78 15.57
N LYS A 47 -26.41 -9.03 15.08
CA LYS A 47 -27.17 -9.38 13.88
C LYS A 47 -26.29 -9.35 12.64
N GLU A 48 -25.51 -8.29 12.45
CA GLU A 48 -24.58 -8.21 11.31
C GLU A 48 -23.54 -9.32 11.32
N ILE A 49 -23.03 -9.69 12.51
CA ILE A 49 -22.09 -10.81 12.65
C ILE A 49 -22.77 -12.13 12.26
N GLN A 50 -24.02 -12.33 12.64
CA GLN A 50 -24.79 -13.52 12.25
C GLN A 50 -25.08 -13.55 10.75
N ASP A 51 -25.50 -12.42 10.17
CA ASP A 51 -25.74 -12.25 8.72
C ASP A 51 -24.45 -12.47 7.91
N ASN A 52 -23.29 -12.29 8.54
CA ASN A 52 -21.97 -12.53 8.00
C ASN A 52 -21.43 -13.95 8.29
N ASP A 53 -22.28 -14.90 8.69
CA ASP A 53 -21.92 -16.29 9.04
C ASP A 53 -20.85 -16.38 10.15
N TYR A 54 -20.88 -15.43 11.10
CA TYR A 54 -19.86 -15.28 12.15
C TYR A 54 -18.43 -15.11 11.61
N ASN A 55 -18.27 -14.69 10.36
CA ASN A 55 -16.97 -14.35 9.80
C ASN A 55 -16.46 -13.05 10.43
N LEU A 56 -15.32 -13.12 11.10
CA LEU A 56 -14.74 -12.00 11.85
C LEU A 56 -13.58 -11.32 11.11
N ASN A 57 -13.44 -11.56 9.81
CA ASN A 57 -12.41 -10.90 9.01
C ASN A 57 -12.65 -9.39 8.94
N ILE A 58 -11.61 -8.59 9.22
CA ILE A 58 -11.68 -7.14 9.42
C ILE A 58 -12.23 -6.39 8.18
N PRO A 59 -11.73 -6.65 6.95
CA PRO A 59 -12.28 -6.09 5.70
C PRO A 59 -13.79 -6.23 5.50
N ARG A 60 -14.47 -7.09 6.25
CA ARG A 60 -15.94 -7.24 6.18
C ARG A 60 -16.70 -6.18 6.98
N TYR A 61 -16.03 -5.49 7.90
CA TYR A 61 -16.62 -4.52 8.83
C TYR A 61 -15.95 -3.16 8.78
N VAL A 62 -14.66 -3.11 8.48
CA VAL A 62 -13.89 -1.89 8.32
C VAL A 62 -13.48 -1.79 6.86
N ASP A 63 -13.75 -0.64 6.25
CA ASP A 63 -13.25 -0.35 4.91
C ASP A 63 -11.73 -0.19 4.96
N THR A 64 -11.02 -1.22 4.50
CA THR A 64 -9.56 -1.26 4.42
C THR A 64 -9.05 -0.80 3.06
N PHE A 65 -9.91 -0.29 2.19
CA PHE A 65 -9.51 0.15 0.86
C PHE A 65 -8.54 1.34 0.96
N GLU A 66 -7.39 1.20 0.32
CA GLU A 66 -6.47 2.30 0.06
C GLU A 66 -6.91 2.95 -1.24
N GLU A 67 -7.28 4.22 -1.18
CA GLU A 67 -7.36 5.02 -2.41
C GLU A 67 -5.96 5.06 -3.00
N GLU A 68 -5.79 4.45 -4.17
CA GLU A 68 -4.54 4.58 -4.92
C GLU A 68 -4.31 6.05 -5.25
N ASP A 69 -3.09 6.53 -5.04
CA ASP A 69 -2.72 7.90 -5.40
C ASP A 69 -3.08 8.17 -6.87
N GLU A 70 -3.67 9.33 -7.15
CA GLU A 70 -3.96 9.72 -8.52
C GLU A 70 -2.66 9.79 -9.32
N ILE A 71 -2.49 8.85 -10.26
CA ILE A 71 -1.32 8.81 -11.13
C ILE A 71 -1.39 10.01 -12.08
N ASP A 72 -0.38 10.90 -12.01
CA ASP A 72 -0.20 11.94 -13.02
C ASP A 72 0.24 11.30 -14.35
N LEU A 73 -0.74 11.05 -15.22
CA LEU A 73 -0.53 10.47 -16.54
C LEU A 73 0.39 11.32 -17.43
N LEU A 74 0.46 12.64 -17.21
CA LEU A 74 1.37 13.51 -17.95
C LEU A 74 2.81 13.33 -17.47
N ALA A 75 3.02 13.22 -16.16
CA ALA A 75 4.33 12.93 -15.59
C ALA A 75 4.85 11.55 -16.05
N VAL A 76 4.02 10.51 -15.97
CA VAL A 76 4.36 9.16 -16.45
C VAL A 76 4.69 9.16 -17.94
N ARG A 77 3.94 9.92 -18.75
CA ARG A 77 4.24 10.06 -20.18
C ARG A 77 5.56 10.77 -20.42
N ALA A 78 5.87 11.82 -19.68
CA ALA A 78 7.13 12.55 -19.80
C ALA A 78 8.32 11.67 -19.43
N GLU A 79 8.24 10.93 -18.33
CA GLU A 79 9.25 9.96 -17.89
C GLU A 79 9.46 8.87 -18.95
N ARG A 80 8.37 8.34 -19.53
CA ARG A 80 8.47 7.34 -20.61
C ARG A 80 9.23 7.87 -21.83
N GLU A 81 8.96 9.10 -22.26
CA GLU A 81 9.65 9.67 -23.42
C GLU A 81 11.13 9.97 -23.12
N GLN A 82 11.46 10.37 -21.88
CA GLN A 82 12.86 10.48 -21.43
C GLN A 82 13.57 9.13 -21.48
N LEU A 83 12.97 8.08 -20.90
CA LEU A 83 13.53 6.73 -20.90
C LEU A 83 13.75 6.19 -22.33
N LYS A 84 12.84 6.48 -23.27
CA LYS A 84 13.03 6.13 -24.69
C LYS A 84 14.23 6.83 -25.31
N ALA A 85 14.41 8.12 -25.02
CA ALA A 85 15.54 8.89 -25.54
C ALA A 85 16.87 8.37 -24.97
N GLU A 86 16.91 8.01 -23.69
CA GLU A 86 18.06 7.36 -23.06
C GLU A 86 18.35 5.99 -23.66
N LEU A 87 17.31 5.17 -23.88
CA LEU A 87 17.44 3.87 -24.52
C LEU A 87 18.04 3.99 -25.93
N ALA A 88 17.56 4.92 -26.74
CA ALA A 88 18.07 5.15 -28.10
C ALA A 88 19.55 5.60 -28.10
N LYS A 89 19.95 6.42 -27.12
CA LYS A 89 21.36 6.79 -26.93
C LYS A 89 22.20 5.57 -26.57
N LEU A 90 21.73 4.77 -25.61
CA LEU A 90 22.42 3.56 -25.17
C LEU A 90 22.56 2.55 -26.33
N GLU A 91 21.53 2.36 -27.14
CA GLU A 91 21.58 1.52 -28.34
C GLU A 91 22.63 2.02 -29.35
N THR A 92 22.75 3.34 -29.52
CA THR A 92 23.76 3.94 -30.40
C THR A 92 25.18 3.70 -29.86
N GLU A 93 25.39 3.88 -28.55
CA GLU A 93 26.67 3.59 -27.90
C GLU A 93 27.04 2.11 -27.98
N MET A 94 26.08 1.21 -27.71
CA MET A 94 26.28 -0.23 -27.85
C MET A 94 26.64 -0.63 -29.29
N ALA A 95 25.97 -0.06 -30.30
CA ALA A 95 26.31 -0.29 -31.69
C ALA A 95 27.74 0.18 -32.03
N GLY A 96 28.17 1.29 -31.45
CA GLY A 96 29.56 1.77 -31.53
C GLY A 96 30.56 0.75 -30.97
N TYR A 97 30.34 0.28 -29.74
CA TYR A 97 31.20 -0.72 -29.10
C TYR A 97 31.21 -2.06 -29.87
N LEU A 98 30.07 -2.52 -30.38
CA LEU A 98 29.99 -3.75 -31.18
C LEU A 98 30.77 -3.64 -32.49
N LYS A 99 30.78 -2.45 -33.11
CA LYS A 99 31.58 -2.18 -34.30
C LYS A 99 33.09 -2.18 -34.01
N GLU A 100 33.51 -1.58 -32.88
CA GLU A 100 34.91 -1.58 -32.45
C GLU A 100 35.42 -3.00 -32.11
N LEU A 101 34.55 -3.87 -31.59
CA LEU A 101 34.87 -5.26 -31.27
C LEU A 101 34.80 -6.20 -32.48
N GLY A 102 34.47 -5.71 -33.68
CA GLY A 102 34.45 -6.49 -34.91
C GLY A 102 33.18 -7.32 -35.15
N TYR A 103 32.10 -7.06 -34.41
CA TYR A 103 30.82 -7.76 -34.55
C TYR A 103 29.79 -7.03 -35.44
N GLY A 104 30.14 -5.86 -36.02
CA GLY A 104 29.27 -5.13 -36.94
C GLY A 104 29.44 -5.61 -38.39
N SER A 105 28.64 -6.60 -38.81
CA SER A 105 28.41 -6.92 -40.23
C SER A 105 27.12 -6.27 -40.72
#